data_AF-A0A937KXD9-F1
#
_entry.id   AF-A0A937KXD9-F1
#
_cell.length_a   1.000
_cell.length_b   1.000
_cell.length_c   1.000
_cell.angle_alpha   90.00
_cell.angle_beta   90.00
_cell.angle_gamma   90.00
#
_symmetry.space_group_name_H-M   'P 1'
#
loop_
_entity.id
_entity.type
_entity.pdbx_description
1 polymer ?
#
loop_
_entity_poly.entity_id
_entity_poly.type
_entity_poly.pdbx_seq_one_letter_code
_entity_poly.pdbx_strand_id
1 'polypeptide(L)'
;MLSAVLLVGWSASAQASIWLDGTVATMQALDKITARISTLAAPVGEPRQFGTLEVTVQRCVFHPPEETPENAAFVVIRDLGYDPSAPPTDVFSGWMFSSSPAISALEHPVYDITILACNPD
;
A
#
# COMPACT_ATOMS: atom_id res chain seq x y z
N MET A 1 -1.06 8.95 -62.44
CA MET A 1 -1.37 10.17 -61.66
C MET A 1 -1.88 9.74 -60.29
N LEU A 2 -1.55 10.51 -59.25
CA LEU A 2 -1.30 10.09 -57.87
C LEU A 2 -2.49 9.44 -57.12
N SER A 3 -2.23 8.34 -56.39
CA SER A 3 -3.16 7.81 -55.37
C SER A 3 -2.95 8.56 -54.05
N ALA A 4 -4.01 9.16 -53.54
CA ALA A 4 -4.04 9.88 -52.27
C ALA A 4 -4.14 8.89 -51.10
N VAL A 5 -3.15 8.90 -50.20
CA VAL A 5 -3.18 8.14 -48.94
C VAL A 5 -3.87 9.02 -47.89
N LEU A 6 -5.08 8.66 -47.49
CA LEU A 6 -5.80 9.29 -46.38
C LEU A 6 -5.24 8.76 -45.06
N LEU A 7 -4.43 9.57 -44.38
CA LEU A 7 -4.01 9.32 -42.99
C LEU A 7 -5.19 9.62 -42.06
N VAL A 8 -5.98 8.61 -41.75
CA VAL A 8 -6.97 8.69 -40.66
C VAL A 8 -6.18 8.70 -39.35
N GLY A 9 -6.07 9.87 -38.72
CA GLY A 9 -5.46 10.01 -37.41
C GLY A 9 -6.32 9.29 -36.37
N TRP A 10 -5.79 8.21 -35.79
CA TRP A 10 -6.37 7.58 -34.61
C TRP A 10 -6.08 8.43 -33.38
N SER A 11 -7.12 9.04 -32.81
CA SER A 11 -7.06 9.59 -31.45
C SER A 11 -7.24 8.45 -30.47
N ALA A 12 -6.16 8.04 -29.80
CA ALA A 12 -6.26 7.18 -28.63
C ALA A 12 -6.73 8.02 -27.43
N SER A 13 -7.94 7.76 -26.95
CA SER A 13 -8.41 8.27 -25.66
C SER A 13 -7.75 7.50 -24.53
N ALA A 14 -7.02 8.17 -23.66
CA ALA A 14 -6.53 7.59 -22.41
C ALA A 14 -7.65 7.67 -21.36
N GLN A 15 -8.11 6.53 -20.85
CA GLN A 15 -8.95 6.52 -19.66
C GLN A 15 -8.09 6.87 -18.43
N ALA A 16 -8.50 7.89 -17.68
CA ALA A 16 -7.93 8.15 -16.36
C ALA A 16 -8.45 7.08 -15.39
N SER A 17 -7.56 6.41 -14.66
CA SER A 17 -7.96 5.44 -13.64
C SER A 17 -8.63 6.19 -12.48
N ILE A 18 -9.79 5.70 -12.05
CA ILE A 18 -10.46 6.26 -10.88
C ILE A 18 -10.01 5.51 -9.63
N TRP A 19 -9.59 6.27 -8.62
CA TRP A 19 -9.25 5.73 -7.30
C TRP A 19 -10.41 6.01 -6.34
N LEU A 20 -10.88 4.95 -5.69
CA LEU A 20 -11.88 4.99 -4.64
C LEU A 20 -11.19 4.96 -3.28
N ASP A 21 -11.82 5.59 -2.29
CA ASP A 21 -11.27 5.69 -0.94
C ASP A 21 -11.72 4.52 -0.07
N GLY A 22 -10.76 3.92 0.63
CA GLY A 22 -11.01 2.95 1.69
C GLY A 22 -10.85 3.57 3.07
N THR A 23 -11.62 3.08 4.04
CA THR A 23 -11.57 3.47 5.45
C THR A 23 -10.66 2.53 6.26
N VAL A 24 -10.46 1.30 5.79
CA VAL A 24 -9.63 0.29 6.46
C VAL A 24 -8.68 -0.36 5.46
N ALA A 25 -7.40 -0.41 5.80
CA ALA A 25 -6.40 -1.23 5.11
C ALA A 25 -6.33 -2.61 5.76
N THR A 26 -6.44 -3.67 4.95
CA THR A 26 -6.03 -5.00 5.35
C THR A 26 -4.55 -5.17 5.01
N MET A 27 -3.72 -5.40 6.02
CA MET A 27 -2.28 -5.54 5.87
C MET A 27 -1.82 -6.93 6.27
N GLN A 28 -0.77 -7.43 5.63
CA GLN A 28 -0.05 -8.62 6.04
C GLN A 28 1.20 -8.22 6.80
N ALA A 29 1.41 -8.85 7.94
CA ALA A 29 2.58 -8.69 8.77
C ALA A 29 3.29 -10.03 8.97
N LEU A 30 4.59 -10.08 8.68
CA LEU A 30 5.44 -11.24 8.89
C LEU A 30 6.47 -10.91 9.98
N ASP A 31 6.55 -11.77 10.99
CA ASP A 31 7.71 -11.85 11.87
C ASP A 31 8.70 -12.87 11.26
N LYS A 32 9.85 -12.38 10.81
CA LYS A 32 10.89 -13.19 10.16
C LYS A 32 11.64 -14.10 11.12
N ILE A 33 11.62 -13.80 12.41
CA ILE A 33 12.28 -14.62 13.44
C ILE A 33 11.44 -15.84 13.76
N THR A 34 10.13 -15.66 13.91
CA THR A 34 9.19 -16.75 14.23
C THR A 34 8.55 -17.38 12.99
N ALA A 35 8.80 -16.81 11.80
CA ALA A 35 8.14 -17.17 10.54
C ALA A 35 6.60 -17.09 10.61
N ARG A 36 6.06 -16.23 11.48
CA ARG A 36 4.61 -16.11 11.69
C ARG A 36 4.04 -14.97 10.85
N ILE A 37 3.07 -15.32 9.99
CA ILE A 37 2.26 -14.35 9.25
C ILE A 37 1.00 -14.04 10.04
N SER A 38 0.63 -12.77 10.11
CA SER A 38 -0.60 -12.27 10.70
C SER A 38 -1.25 -11.25 9.77
N THR A 39 -2.58 -11.10 9.88
CA THR A 39 -3.32 -10.06 9.18
C THR A 39 -3.66 -8.96 10.18
N LEU A 40 -3.41 -7.71 9.78
CA LEU A 40 -3.70 -6.51 10.56
C LEU A 40 -4.76 -5.68 9.84
N ALA A 41 -5.90 -5.49 10.47
CA ALA A 41 -6.83 -4.43 10.07
C ALA A 41 -6.34 -3.10 10.63
N ALA A 42 -6.07 -2.14 9.74
CA ALA A 42 -5.58 -0.81 10.05
C ALA A 42 -6.55 0.26 9.53
N PRO A 43 -7.42 0.79 10.41
CA PRO A 43 -8.24 1.96 10.08
C PRO A 43 -7.36 3.15 9.70
N VAL A 44 -7.80 3.93 8.71
CA VAL A 44 -7.08 5.12 8.27
C VAL A 44 -7.03 6.15 9.40
N GLY A 45 -5.83 6.64 9.71
CA GLY A 45 -5.56 7.62 10.75
C GLY A 45 -5.34 7.02 12.15
N GLU A 46 -5.53 5.71 12.34
CA GLU A 46 -5.38 5.06 13.64
C GLU A 46 -4.09 4.22 13.71
N PRO A 47 -3.27 4.38 14.77
CA PRO A 47 -2.08 3.56 14.95
C PRO A 47 -2.45 2.13 15.35
N ARG A 48 -1.76 1.16 14.76
CA ARG A 48 -1.89 -0.27 15.06
C ARG A 48 -0.54 -0.85 15.41
N GLN A 49 -0.48 -1.69 16.43
CA GLN A 49 0.78 -2.31 16.85
C GLN A 49 0.95 -3.73 16.29
N PHE A 50 2.17 -4.05 15.87
CA PHE A 50 2.61 -5.41 15.53
C PHE A 50 4.05 -5.60 16.01
N GLY A 51 4.25 -6.45 17.02
CA GLY A 51 5.54 -6.56 17.69
C GLY A 51 5.95 -5.22 18.32
N THR A 52 7.11 -4.70 17.93
CA THR A 52 7.57 -3.35 18.34
C THR A 52 7.18 -2.26 17.35
N LEU A 53 6.53 -2.61 16.23
CA LEU A 53 6.13 -1.63 15.22
C LEU A 53 4.81 -0.97 15.58
N GLU A 54 4.75 0.34 15.38
CA GLU A 54 3.52 1.12 15.25
C GLU A 54 3.30 1.45 13.77
N VAL A 55 2.21 0.92 13.20
CA VAL A 55 1.82 1.06 11.81
C VAL A 55 0.63 2.00 11.73
N THR A 56 0.75 3.10 10.99
CA THR A 56 -0.34 4.05 10.76
C THR A 56 -0.58 4.22 9.27
N VAL A 57 -1.80 3.93 8.83
CA VAL A 57 -2.22 4.16 7.44
C VAL A 57 -2.78 5.57 7.34
N GLN A 58 -2.15 6.44 6.54
CA GLN A 58 -2.62 7.82 6.34
C GLN A 58 -3.66 7.92 5.23
N ARG A 59 -3.59 7.03 4.24
CA ARG A 59 -4.53 6.96 3.13
C ARG A 59 -4.60 5.53 2.61
N CYS A 60 -5.80 5.08 2.26
CA CYS A 60 -6.04 3.81 1.60
C CYS A 60 -6.92 4.08 0.39
N VAL A 61 -6.51 3.60 -0.79
CA VAL A 61 -7.27 3.73 -2.04
C VAL A 61 -7.25 2.43 -2.84
N PHE A 62 -8.30 2.20 -3.62
CA PHE A 62 -8.42 1.03 -4.48
C PHE A 62 -9.10 1.37 -5.81
N HIS A 63 -8.85 0.56 -6.83
CA HIS A 63 -9.54 0.68 -8.12
C HIS A 63 -10.95 0.07 -8.06
N PRO A 64 -11.91 0.60 -8.85
CA PRO A 64 -13.23 0.02 -8.98
C PRO A 64 -13.17 -1.39 -9.62
N PRO A 65 -14.22 -2.22 -9.47
CA PRO A 65 -14.24 -3.58 -10.01
C PRO A 65 -14.14 -3.68 -11.54
N GLU A 66 -14.50 -2.63 -12.27
CA GLU A 66 -14.44 -2.57 -13.73
C GLU A 66 -13.02 -2.34 -14.27
N GLU A 67 -12.08 -1.91 -13.41
CA GLU A 67 -10.67 -1.69 -13.76
C GLU A 67 -9.79 -2.84 -13.26
N THR A 68 -8.51 -2.84 -13.68
CA THR A 68 -7.53 -3.80 -13.17
C THR A 68 -7.39 -3.62 -11.65
N PRO A 69 -7.56 -4.69 -10.84
CA PRO A 69 -7.49 -4.58 -9.39
C PRO A 69 -6.13 -4.05 -8.92
N GLU A 70 -6.18 -2.98 -8.12
CA GLU A 70 -5.04 -2.44 -7.40
C GLU A 70 -5.51 -1.79 -6.11
N ASN A 71 -4.68 -1.89 -5.08
CA ASN A 71 -4.85 -1.21 -3.81
C ASN A 71 -3.53 -0.52 -3.48
N ALA A 72 -3.61 0.74 -3.09
CA ALA A 72 -2.46 1.51 -2.65
C ALA A 72 -2.75 2.17 -1.31
N ALA A 73 -1.75 2.19 -0.42
CA ALA A 73 -1.85 2.91 0.84
C ALA A 73 -0.59 3.67 1.17
N PHE A 74 -0.75 4.91 1.65
CA PHE A 74 0.34 5.65 2.24
C PHE A 74 0.46 5.25 3.71
N VAL A 75 1.58 4.62 4.06
CA VAL A 75 1.81 4.03 5.37
C VAL A 75 3.02 4.69 6.02
N VAL A 76 2.89 5.03 7.29
CA VAL A 76 3.99 5.45 8.16
C VAL A 76 4.18 4.38 9.23
N ILE A 77 5.42 3.91 9.39
CA ILE A 77 5.78 2.86 10.35
C ILE A 77 6.91 3.37 11.23
N ARG A 78 6.70 3.24 12.55
CA ARG A 78 7.69 3.52 13.58
C ARG A 78 8.08 2.24 14.29
N ASP A 79 9.36 2.05 14.56
CA ASP A 79 9.81 1.05 15.52
C ASP A 79 9.92 1.69 16.90
N LEU A 80 9.12 1.19 17.84
CA LEU A 80 9.11 1.61 19.24
C LEU A 80 10.26 0.97 20.04
N GLY A 81 10.91 -0.06 19.50
CA GLY A 81 11.92 -0.85 20.20
C GLY A 81 11.37 -1.58 21.44
N TYR A 82 12.29 -2.13 22.25
CA TYR A 82 11.95 -2.81 23.51
C TYR A 82 12.21 -1.94 24.75
N ASP A 83 12.98 -0.87 24.61
CA ASP A 83 13.24 0.08 25.68
C ASP A 83 12.23 1.24 25.58
N PRO A 84 11.24 1.31 26.48
CA PRO A 84 10.21 2.34 26.43
C PRO A 84 10.74 3.76 26.75
N SER A 85 11.99 3.87 27.23
CA SER A 85 12.63 5.16 27.46
C SER A 85 13.35 5.72 26.22
N ALA A 86 13.61 4.86 25.23
CA ALA A 86 14.17 5.29 23.95
C ALA A 86 13.09 5.91 23.06
N PRO A 87 13.42 6.94 22.27
CA PRO A 87 12.48 7.52 21.32
C PRO A 87 12.18 6.55 20.17
N PRO A 88 10.93 6.51 19.66
CA PRO A 88 10.59 5.78 18.45
C PRO A 88 11.41 6.22 17.23
N THR A 89 11.71 5.28 16.34
CA THR A 89 12.42 5.55 15.08
C THR A 89 11.49 5.36 13.89
N ASP A 90 11.41 6.33 12.99
CA ASP A 90 10.68 6.17 11.73
C ASP A 90 11.45 5.18 10.83
N VAL A 91 10.82 4.03 10.51
CA VAL A 91 11.44 2.95 9.71
C VAL A 91 10.85 2.83 8.32
N PHE A 92 9.67 3.41 8.07
CA PHE A 92 9.09 3.51 6.73
C PHE A 92 8.10 4.68 6.64
N SER A 93 8.07 5.36 5.51
CA SER A 93 7.05 6.35 5.16
C SER A 93 6.90 6.41 3.66
N GLY A 94 5.83 5.84 3.12
CA GLY A 94 5.64 5.78 1.67
C GLY A 94 4.37 5.06 1.23
N TRP A 95 4.18 5.01 -0.08
CA TRP A 95 3.09 4.27 -0.72
C TRP A 95 3.44 2.79 -0.83
N MET A 96 2.57 1.90 -0.37
CA MET A 96 2.63 0.46 -0.65
C MET A 96 1.59 0.09 -1.70
N PHE A 97 1.86 -0.92 -2.52
CA PHE A 97 0.99 -1.39 -3.61
C PHE A 97 0.73 -2.89 -3.47
N SER A 98 -0.54 -3.28 -3.50
CA SER A 98 -0.94 -4.69 -3.33
C SER A 98 -0.47 -5.59 -4.46
N SER A 99 -0.45 -5.08 -5.70
CA SER A 99 0.00 -5.85 -6.87
C SER A 99 1.52 -6.01 -6.95
N SER A 100 2.26 -5.06 -6.36
CA SER A 100 3.72 -4.97 -6.47
C SER A 100 4.40 -4.68 -5.13
N PRO A 101 4.28 -5.57 -4.11
CA PRO A 101 4.82 -5.32 -2.78
C PRO A 101 6.32 -4.98 -2.76
N ALA A 102 7.10 -5.57 -3.68
CA ALA A 102 8.55 -5.42 -3.71
C ALA A 102 9.04 -4.02 -4.13
N ILE A 103 8.19 -3.17 -4.72
CA ILE A 103 8.60 -1.83 -5.18
C ILE A 103 8.69 -0.83 -4.03
N SER A 104 7.93 -1.05 -2.96
CA SER A 104 7.87 -0.16 -1.81
C SER A 104 7.43 -0.95 -0.59
N ALA A 105 8.38 -1.73 -0.06
CA ALA A 105 8.21 -2.54 1.13
C ALA A 105 8.95 -1.91 2.32
N LEU A 106 8.55 -2.31 3.53
CA LEU A 106 9.34 -2.06 4.73
C LEU A 106 10.65 -2.86 4.70
N GLU A 107 11.79 -2.18 4.79
CA GLU A 107 13.12 -2.81 4.94
C GLU A 107 13.53 -2.89 6.42
N HIS A 108 12.84 -3.71 7.21
CA HIS A 108 13.13 -3.91 8.64
C HIS A 108 13.79 -5.27 8.89
N PRO A 109 14.78 -5.43 9.78
CA PRO A 109 15.47 -6.71 9.97
C PRO A 109 14.60 -7.84 10.54
N VAL A 110 13.57 -7.51 11.32
CA VAL A 110 12.73 -8.50 12.06
C VAL A 110 11.36 -8.70 11.41
N TYR A 111 10.82 -7.67 10.75
CA TYR A 111 9.41 -7.65 10.34
C TYR A 111 9.31 -7.27 8.88
N ASP A 112 8.31 -7.80 8.18
CA ASP A 112 7.88 -7.30 6.87
C ASP A 112 6.40 -6.92 6.96
N ILE A 113 6.05 -5.75 6.40
CA ILE A 113 4.68 -5.24 6.33
C ILE A 113 4.34 -4.95 4.87
N THR A 114 3.17 -5.40 4.44
CA THR A 114 2.64 -5.09 3.10
C THR A 114 1.12 -4.94 3.13
N ILE A 115 0.57 -4.21 2.16
CA ILE A 115 -0.88 -4.07 1.99
C ILE A 115 -1.44 -5.23 1.17
N LEU A 116 -2.60 -5.74 1.59
CA LEU A 116 -3.39 -6.71 0.84
C LEU A 116 -4.58 -6.06 0.13
N ALA A 117 -5.33 -5.21 0.83
CA ALA A 117 -6.53 -4.57 0.29
C ALA A 117 -6.88 -3.26 1.02
N CYS A 118 -7.58 -2.37 0.34
CA CYS A 118 -8.33 -1.27 0.95
C CYS A 118 -9.83 -1.58 0.85
N ASN A 119 -10.53 -1.44 1.97
CA ASN A 119 -11.97 -1.66 2.03
C ASN A 119 -12.71 -0.36 2.38
N PRO A 120 -13.90 -0.12 1.81
CA PRO A 120 -14.72 1.05 2.13
C PRO A 120 -15.36 0.98 3.52
N ASP A 121 -15.44 -0.20 4.15
CA ASP A 121 -15.65 -0.48 5.59
C ASP A 121 -15.56 -2.00 5.83
#